data_AF-A0A084A1N2-F1
#
_entry.id   AF-A0A084A1N2-F1
#
_cell.length_a   1.000
_cell.length_b   1.000
_cell.length_c   1.000
_cell.angle_alpha   90.00
_cell.angle_beta   90.00
_cell.angle_gamma   90.00
#
_symmetry.space_group_name_H-M   'P 1'
#
loop_
_entity.id
_entity.type
_entity.pdbx_description
1 polymer ?
#
loop_
_entity_poly.entity_id
_entity_poly.type
_entity_poly.pdbx_seq_one_letter_code
_entity_poly.pdbx_strand_id
1 'polypeptide(L)'
;MQFDVVVIGGGLAGLSCAIRLAESGKRCAVVSSGQSALYFSSGSLDLLAQLPDGTAVSSPLAALPVLQQQAPQHPYSLLGATQVATLAREAEELLQRCGVAMQGSCEWNHLRVTPLGTRRATWLSPQAIPVSAWGGNLPWQHIAVLGIEGFLDFQPQMAASSLIEEQKVIAEAAFLHLPLLDRLRNNPSEFRAANIARVLDLPEHLAALAEEVKRQAGEAEAIFLPACLGLESDQPLLALRQAVGRPVFLLPTLPPSVLGMRLYQALRQRLQQLGGVFMPGDTVLRASIDQQRISGLYTRNHTDIPLRAQQVVLASGSFFSNGLVADLAGIREPVFGLDVFSKAERADWSHPDFFAAQPYLQFGVKTDANLRALKQGEAITNLYAIGAVAGGYDPLQQGCGAGVSLIGALHVAQQIIEGHNVK
;
A
#
# COMPACT_ATOMS: atom_id res chain seq x y z
N MET A 1 24.45 17.42 5.11
CA MET A 1 24.76 16.20 4.32
C MET A 1 24.36 16.41 2.87
N GLN A 2 25.02 15.75 1.91
CA GLN A 2 24.72 15.91 0.48
C GLN A 2 24.29 14.58 -0.15
N PHE A 3 23.19 14.63 -0.88
CA PHE A 3 22.58 13.51 -1.59
C PHE A 3 22.29 13.91 -3.04
N ASP A 4 22.11 12.91 -3.91
CA ASP A 4 21.56 13.18 -5.24
C ASP A 4 20.07 13.44 -5.13
N VAL A 5 19.38 12.62 -4.32
CA VAL A 5 17.93 12.71 -4.11
C VAL A 5 17.60 12.58 -2.63
N VAL A 6 16.73 13.47 -2.13
CA VAL A 6 16.06 13.29 -0.84
C VAL A 6 14.58 13.03 -1.09
N VAL A 7 14.09 11.91 -0.55
CA VAL A 7 12.68 11.52 -0.60
C VAL A 7 12.06 11.78 0.77
N ILE A 8 10.95 12.52 0.79
CA ILE A 8 10.20 12.87 2.01
C ILE A 8 9.01 11.91 2.11
N GLY A 9 9.15 10.86 2.92
CA GLY A 9 8.14 9.84 3.17
C GLY A 9 8.65 8.41 2.93
N GLY A 10 8.52 7.56 3.95
CA GLY A 10 8.92 6.14 3.90
C GLY A 10 7.80 5.17 3.49
N GLY A 11 6.81 5.63 2.71
CA GLY A 11 5.69 4.81 2.23
C GLY A 11 6.02 4.01 0.97
N LEU A 12 5.00 3.38 0.37
CA LEU A 12 5.12 2.61 -0.87
C LEU A 12 5.74 3.44 -2.01
N ALA A 13 5.24 4.66 -2.25
CA ALA A 13 5.76 5.55 -3.29
C ALA A 13 7.22 5.96 -3.03
N GLY A 14 7.52 6.44 -1.82
CA GLY A 14 8.84 6.95 -1.48
C GLY A 14 9.93 5.87 -1.51
N LEU A 15 9.66 4.69 -0.94
CA LEU A 15 10.60 3.57 -0.98
C LEU A 15 10.80 3.06 -2.41
N SER A 16 9.75 2.90 -3.20
CA SER A 16 9.88 2.41 -4.58
C SER A 16 10.67 3.37 -5.46
N CYS A 17 10.45 4.69 -5.30
CA CYS A 17 11.22 5.71 -5.99
C CYS A 17 12.70 5.66 -5.59
N ALA A 18 12.98 5.63 -4.28
CA ALA A 18 14.34 5.56 -3.75
C ALA A 18 15.07 4.27 -4.19
N ILE A 19 14.39 3.13 -4.23
CA ILE A 19 14.94 1.86 -4.72
C ILE A 19 15.32 1.99 -6.18
N ARG A 20 14.41 2.45 -7.05
CA ARG A 20 14.71 2.58 -8.48
C ARG A 20 15.87 3.55 -8.75
N LEU A 21 15.94 4.65 -8.01
CA LEU A 21 17.05 5.60 -8.08
C LEU A 21 18.37 4.98 -7.60
N ALA A 22 18.35 4.25 -6.48
CA ALA A 22 19.54 3.59 -5.95
C ALA A 22 20.03 2.44 -6.87
N GLU A 23 19.12 1.72 -7.54
CA GLU A 23 19.47 0.73 -8.58
C GLU A 23 20.26 1.37 -9.74
N SER A 24 20.05 2.66 -10.01
CA SER A 24 20.82 3.44 -11.00
C SER A 24 22.09 4.12 -10.44
N GLY A 25 22.47 3.81 -9.20
CA GLY A 25 23.67 4.34 -8.54
C GLY A 25 23.50 5.73 -7.90
N LYS A 26 22.27 6.26 -7.79
CA LYS A 26 22.03 7.55 -7.13
C LYS A 26 22.12 7.41 -5.61
N ARG A 27 22.75 8.40 -4.96
CA ARG A 27 22.78 8.49 -3.50
C ARG A 27 21.47 9.05 -2.98
N CYS A 28 20.62 8.17 -2.46
CA CYS A 28 19.29 8.53 -1.96
C CYS A 28 19.23 8.55 -0.42
N ALA A 29 18.53 9.54 0.13
CA ALA A 29 18.07 9.53 1.51
C ALA A 29 16.55 9.57 1.57
N VAL A 30 15.95 8.75 2.44
CA VAL A 30 14.52 8.74 2.73
C VAL A 30 14.30 9.24 4.15
N VAL A 31 13.57 10.34 4.29
CA VAL A 31 13.16 10.90 5.59
C VAL A 31 11.76 10.43 5.91
N SER A 32 11.57 9.71 7.02
CA SER A 32 10.28 9.11 7.40
C SER A 32 9.86 9.57 8.78
N SER A 33 8.74 10.29 8.88
CA SER A 33 8.21 10.86 10.13
C SER A 33 7.70 9.82 11.12
N GLY A 34 7.33 8.62 10.66
CA GLY A 34 6.76 7.57 11.48
C GLY A 34 6.58 6.25 10.73
N GLN A 35 5.61 5.46 11.21
CA GLN A 35 5.27 4.17 10.61
C GLN A 35 4.55 4.36 9.27
N SER A 36 4.83 3.45 8.33
CA SER A 36 4.24 3.48 6.99
C SER A 36 2.75 3.11 7.03
N ALA A 37 1.94 3.76 6.19
CA ALA A 37 0.54 3.39 5.97
C ALA A 37 0.37 1.94 5.47
N LEU A 38 1.44 1.30 4.99
CA LEU A 38 1.44 -0.14 4.68
C LEU A 38 1.09 -1.02 5.89
N TYR A 39 1.29 -0.56 7.13
CA TYR A 39 0.86 -1.26 8.34
C TYR A 39 -0.68 -1.38 8.46
N PHE A 40 -1.42 -0.61 7.65
CA PHE A 40 -2.87 -0.61 7.59
C PHE A 40 -3.40 -1.22 6.29
N SER A 41 -2.50 -1.74 5.43
CA SER A 41 -2.85 -2.31 4.12
C SER A 41 -3.25 -3.78 4.24
N SER A 42 -4.10 -4.25 3.32
CA SER A 42 -4.37 -5.69 3.13
C SER A 42 -3.15 -6.49 2.65
N GLY A 43 -2.05 -5.84 2.28
CA GLY A 43 -0.92 -6.44 1.59
C GLY A 43 -1.10 -6.51 0.07
N SER A 44 -2.35 -6.50 -0.42
CA SER A 44 -2.66 -6.38 -1.83
C SER A 44 -2.72 -4.92 -2.31
N LEU A 45 -2.50 -4.75 -3.61
CA LEU A 45 -2.29 -3.47 -4.29
C LEU A 45 -3.32 -3.34 -5.43
N ASP A 46 -3.98 -2.19 -5.49
CA ASP A 46 -5.00 -1.91 -6.50
C ASP A 46 -4.45 -0.92 -7.55
N LEU A 47 -4.72 -1.18 -8.84
CA LEU A 47 -4.28 -0.35 -9.96
C LEU A 47 -5.38 0.61 -10.42
N LEU A 48 -6.54 0.08 -10.78
CA LEU A 48 -7.78 0.79 -11.05
C LEU A 48 -8.92 -0.23 -10.98
N ALA A 49 -9.78 -0.14 -9.97
CA ALA A 49 -10.90 -1.06 -9.76
C ALA A 49 -12.24 -0.49 -10.23
N GLN A 50 -12.39 0.84 -10.23
CA GLN A 50 -13.58 1.54 -10.69
C GLN A 50 -13.23 2.87 -11.36
N LEU A 51 -14.05 3.28 -12.32
CA LEU A 51 -14.03 4.64 -12.88
C LEU A 51 -14.72 5.64 -11.94
N PRO A 52 -14.50 6.96 -12.10
CA PRO A 52 -15.17 8.00 -11.31
C PRO A 52 -16.70 7.91 -11.27
N ASP A 53 -17.33 7.41 -12.33
CA ASP A 53 -18.78 7.18 -12.39
C ASP A 53 -19.26 5.90 -11.66
N GLY A 54 -18.36 5.13 -11.07
CA GLY A 54 -18.64 3.88 -10.37
C GLY A 54 -18.60 2.63 -11.26
N THR A 55 -18.32 2.77 -12.57
CA THR A 55 -18.19 1.62 -13.48
C THR A 55 -17.06 0.70 -13.02
N ALA A 56 -17.36 -0.58 -12.80
CA ALA A 56 -16.38 -1.58 -12.41
C ALA A 56 -15.37 -1.84 -13.54
N VAL A 57 -14.08 -1.95 -13.18
CA VAL A 57 -12.98 -2.13 -14.12
C VAL A 57 -12.36 -3.52 -13.95
N SER A 58 -12.52 -4.35 -14.98
CA SER A 58 -11.86 -5.66 -15.05
C SER A 58 -10.46 -5.59 -15.66
N SER A 59 -10.26 -4.74 -16.67
CA SER A 59 -8.97 -4.50 -17.32
C SER A 59 -8.51 -3.05 -17.10
N PRO A 60 -7.61 -2.80 -16.12
CA PRO A 60 -7.17 -1.45 -15.77
C PRO A 60 -6.62 -0.64 -16.95
N LEU A 61 -5.76 -1.25 -17.77
CA LEU A 61 -5.10 -0.55 -18.88
C LEU A 61 -6.09 -0.15 -19.98
N ALA A 62 -7.09 -1.00 -20.26
CA ALA A 62 -8.10 -0.72 -21.26
C ALA A 62 -9.05 0.42 -20.83
N ALA A 63 -9.20 0.67 -19.52
CA ALA A 63 -10.06 1.71 -18.98
C ALA A 63 -9.43 3.11 -18.97
N LEU A 64 -8.11 3.23 -19.20
CA LEU A 64 -7.38 4.51 -19.11
C LEU A 64 -7.89 5.60 -20.07
N PRO A 65 -8.28 5.33 -21.32
CA PRO A 65 -8.85 6.36 -22.20
C PRO A 65 -10.16 6.96 -21.66
N VAL A 66 -11.02 6.13 -21.05
CA VAL A 66 -12.28 6.58 -20.44
C VAL A 66 -11.99 7.36 -19.16
N LEU A 67 -11.04 6.88 -18.34
CA LEU A 67 -10.57 7.60 -17.16
C LEU A 67 -10.06 9.00 -17.52
N GLN A 68 -9.31 9.14 -18.61
CA GLN A 68 -8.80 10.44 -19.06
C GLN A 68 -9.92 11.43 -19.40
N GLN A 69 -11.03 10.95 -19.97
CA GLN A 69 -12.20 11.79 -20.26
C GLN A 69 -12.94 12.21 -18.98
N GLN A 70 -13.09 11.30 -18.02
CA GLN A 70 -13.82 11.55 -16.77
C GLN A 70 -13.02 12.35 -15.74
N ALA A 71 -11.70 12.12 -15.69
CA ALA A 71 -10.79 12.68 -14.70
C ALA A 71 -9.45 13.07 -15.35
N PRO A 72 -9.40 14.20 -16.09
CA PRO A 72 -8.18 14.65 -16.79
C PRO A 72 -7.03 15.01 -15.83
N GLN A 73 -7.33 15.31 -14.57
CA GLN A 73 -6.34 15.63 -13.52
C GLN A 73 -5.86 14.39 -12.75
N HIS A 74 -6.39 13.20 -13.04
CA HIS A 74 -5.93 11.97 -12.41
C HIS A 74 -4.46 11.70 -12.78
N PRO A 75 -3.59 11.24 -11.86
CA PRO A 75 -2.18 10.99 -12.16
C PRO A 75 -1.95 10.10 -13.41
N TYR A 76 -2.72 9.04 -13.60
CA TYR A 76 -2.69 8.24 -14.84
C TYR A 76 -3.05 9.02 -16.11
N SER A 77 -4.00 9.95 -16.04
CA SER A 77 -4.42 10.80 -17.16
C SER A 77 -3.33 11.79 -17.55
N LEU A 78 -2.60 12.31 -16.55
CA LEU A 78 -1.46 13.20 -16.77
C LEU A 78 -0.28 12.49 -17.43
N LEU A 79 0.02 11.25 -16.99
CA LEU A 79 1.12 10.44 -17.51
C LEU A 79 0.81 9.83 -18.89
N GLY A 80 -0.47 9.58 -19.18
CA GLY A 80 -0.91 8.93 -20.41
C GLY A 80 -0.83 7.40 -20.38
N ALA A 81 -1.71 6.76 -21.16
CA ALA A 81 -1.96 5.32 -21.08
C ALA A 81 -0.70 4.46 -21.36
N THR A 82 0.10 4.83 -22.36
CA THR A 82 1.32 4.08 -22.73
C THR A 82 2.35 4.07 -21.60
N GLN A 83 2.56 5.22 -20.95
CA GLN A 83 3.51 5.32 -19.84
C GLN A 83 3.01 4.52 -18.64
N VAL A 84 1.71 4.64 -18.31
CA VAL A 84 1.08 3.88 -17.22
C VAL A 84 1.23 2.37 -17.45
N ALA A 85 0.95 1.89 -18.67
CA ALA A 85 1.08 0.47 -19.00
C ALA A 85 2.52 -0.05 -18.88
N THR A 86 3.50 0.76 -19.28
CA THR A 86 4.93 0.40 -19.16
C THR A 86 5.35 0.34 -17.69
N LEU A 87 4.99 1.37 -16.92
CA LEU A 87 5.39 1.48 -15.52
C LEU A 87 4.64 0.51 -14.59
N ALA A 88 3.42 0.10 -14.94
CA ALA A 88 2.71 -0.94 -14.19
C ALA A 88 3.48 -2.28 -14.26
N ARG A 89 3.98 -2.67 -15.43
CA ARG A 89 4.80 -3.87 -15.58
C ARG A 89 6.14 -3.75 -14.83
N GLU A 90 6.82 -2.61 -14.96
CA GLU A 90 8.05 -2.36 -14.18
C GLU A 90 7.81 -2.37 -12.67
N ALA A 91 6.63 -1.95 -12.19
CA ALA A 91 6.28 -2.03 -10.78
C ALA A 91 6.12 -3.46 -10.28
N GLU A 92 5.54 -4.36 -11.09
CA GLU A 92 5.50 -5.80 -10.80
C GLU A 92 6.91 -6.37 -10.67
N GLU A 93 7.79 -6.05 -11.62
CA GLU A 93 9.19 -6.48 -11.61
C GLU A 93 9.96 -5.89 -10.42
N LEU A 94 9.73 -4.63 -10.04
CA LEU A 94 10.35 -4.01 -8.87
C LEU A 94 9.98 -4.77 -7.60
N LEU A 95 8.70 -5.13 -7.41
CA LEU A 95 8.27 -5.90 -6.25
C LEU A 95 8.95 -7.28 -6.21
N GLN A 96 9.10 -7.94 -7.36
CA GLN A 96 9.84 -9.20 -7.47
C GLN A 96 11.32 -9.03 -7.10
N ARG A 97 12.00 -7.97 -7.57
CA ARG A 97 13.39 -7.65 -7.19
C ARG A 97 13.55 -7.33 -5.71
N CYS A 98 12.49 -6.88 -5.05
CA CYS A 98 12.43 -6.68 -3.60
C CYS A 98 12.14 -7.98 -2.82
N GLY A 99 11.98 -9.12 -3.50
CA GLY A 99 11.66 -10.40 -2.87
C GLY A 99 10.20 -10.54 -2.45
N VAL A 100 9.29 -9.73 -3.01
CA VAL A 100 7.87 -9.77 -2.68
C VAL A 100 7.12 -10.58 -3.73
N ALA A 101 6.73 -11.80 -3.37
CA ALA A 101 5.96 -12.68 -4.23
C ALA A 101 4.48 -12.26 -4.27
N MET A 102 4.06 -11.74 -5.42
CA MET A 102 2.67 -11.35 -5.70
C MET A 102 2.07 -12.23 -6.82
N GLN A 103 0.76 -12.30 -6.88
CA GLN A 103 -0.04 -12.86 -7.98
C GLN A 103 -0.95 -11.78 -8.56
N GLY A 104 -1.30 -11.93 -9.84
CA GLY A 104 -2.03 -10.95 -10.62
C GLY A 104 -1.17 -10.32 -11.71
N SER A 105 -1.76 -9.43 -12.50
CA SER A 105 -1.05 -8.67 -13.55
C SER A 105 -1.82 -7.39 -13.89
N CYS A 106 -1.16 -6.39 -14.44
CA CYS A 106 -1.79 -5.12 -14.80
C CYS A 106 -2.83 -5.25 -15.92
N GLU A 107 -2.82 -6.36 -16.66
CA GLU A 107 -3.76 -6.63 -17.75
C GLU A 107 -5.19 -6.84 -17.25
N TRP A 108 -5.34 -7.53 -16.11
CA TRP A 108 -6.61 -7.93 -15.54
C TRP A 108 -6.60 -7.87 -14.02
N ASN A 109 -7.60 -7.19 -13.45
CA ASN A 109 -7.90 -7.33 -12.04
C ASN A 109 -8.41 -8.75 -11.76
N HIS A 110 -7.90 -9.36 -10.69
CA HIS A 110 -8.51 -10.53 -10.07
C HIS A 110 -9.41 -10.12 -8.90
N LEU A 111 -10.14 -11.09 -8.36
CA LEU A 111 -11.00 -10.90 -7.20
C LEU A 111 -10.34 -11.56 -5.99
N ARG A 112 -9.86 -10.77 -5.03
CA ARG A 112 -9.30 -11.27 -3.77
C ARG A 112 -10.38 -11.45 -2.73
N VAL A 113 -10.31 -12.50 -1.92
CA VAL A 113 -11.21 -12.66 -0.76
C VAL A 113 -10.80 -11.66 0.33
N THR A 114 -11.79 -10.96 0.89
CA THR A 114 -11.62 -9.98 1.96
C THR A 114 -11.76 -10.64 3.34
N PRO A 115 -11.38 -9.94 4.42
CA PRO A 115 -11.56 -10.45 5.79
C PRO A 115 -13.02 -10.72 6.15
N LEU A 116 -13.97 -10.14 5.42
CA LEU A 116 -15.41 -10.34 5.58
C LEU A 116 -15.94 -11.47 4.68
N GLY A 117 -15.08 -12.22 3.98
CA GLY A 117 -15.50 -13.33 3.11
C GLY A 117 -16.12 -12.92 1.77
N THR A 118 -16.30 -11.62 1.54
CA THR A 118 -16.66 -11.10 0.21
C THR A 118 -15.43 -11.03 -0.70
N ARG A 119 -15.61 -10.75 -2.00
CA ARG A 119 -14.48 -10.53 -2.91
C ARG A 119 -14.37 -9.10 -3.43
N ARG A 120 -13.14 -8.63 -3.65
CA ARG A 120 -12.83 -7.28 -4.16
C ARG A 120 -11.85 -7.33 -5.34
N ALA A 121 -12.10 -6.51 -6.36
CA ALA A 121 -11.20 -6.28 -7.49
C ALA A 121 -9.84 -5.76 -7.03
N THR A 122 -8.76 -6.30 -7.59
CA THR A 122 -7.38 -6.04 -7.16
C THR A 122 -6.42 -6.30 -8.30
N TRP A 123 -5.32 -5.56 -8.33
CA TRP A 123 -4.26 -5.75 -9.32
C TRP A 123 -3.26 -6.81 -8.88
N LEU A 124 -2.69 -6.69 -7.68
CA LEU A 124 -1.72 -7.63 -7.14
C LEU A 124 -2.10 -8.06 -5.73
N SER A 125 -2.04 -9.36 -5.44
CA SER A 125 -2.23 -9.92 -4.10
C SER A 125 -1.02 -10.74 -3.66
N PRO A 126 -0.68 -10.76 -2.36
CA PRO A 126 0.24 -11.78 -1.85
C PRO A 126 -0.27 -13.19 -2.18
N GLN A 127 0.65 -14.11 -2.41
CA GLN A 127 0.37 -15.55 -2.63
C GLN A 127 -0.35 -16.22 -1.44
N ALA A 128 -0.34 -15.55 -0.28
CA ALA A 128 -1.05 -15.97 0.91
C ALA A 128 -2.58 -15.75 0.81
N ILE A 129 -3.05 -14.79 0.01
CA ILE A 129 -4.47 -14.42 -0.07
C ILE A 129 -5.15 -15.27 -1.15
N PRO A 130 -6.34 -15.84 -0.91
CA PRO A 130 -7.07 -16.59 -1.94
C PRO A 130 -7.69 -15.62 -2.96
N VAL A 131 -7.62 -16.00 -4.24
CA VAL A 131 -8.11 -15.19 -5.36
C VAL A 131 -8.92 -16.03 -6.34
N SER A 132 -9.79 -15.39 -7.10
CA SER A 132 -10.43 -15.95 -8.30
C SER A 132 -10.24 -15.02 -9.49
N ALA A 133 -10.34 -15.56 -10.70
CA ALA A 133 -10.43 -14.75 -11.90
C ALA A 133 -11.65 -13.82 -11.87
N TRP A 134 -11.63 -12.76 -12.68
CA TRP A 134 -12.78 -11.87 -12.84
C TRP A 134 -14.02 -12.64 -13.28
N GLY A 135 -15.12 -12.51 -12.55
CA GLY A 135 -16.38 -13.22 -12.84
C GLY A 135 -16.35 -14.74 -12.62
N GLY A 136 -15.20 -15.32 -12.27
CA GLY A 136 -15.07 -16.73 -11.91
C GLY A 136 -15.37 -16.98 -10.42
N ASN A 137 -15.55 -18.23 -10.04
CA ASN A 137 -15.71 -18.65 -8.64
C ASN A 137 -14.37 -19.08 -8.04
N LEU A 138 -14.31 -19.17 -6.71
CA LEU A 138 -13.24 -19.90 -6.03
C LEU A 138 -13.22 -21.38 -6.48
N PRO A 139 -12.04 -22.01 -6.54
CA PRO A 139 -11.92 -23.38 -7.04
C PRO A 139 -12.37 -24.45 -6.04
N TRP A 140 -12.70 -24.08 -4.80
CA TRP A 140 -13.07 -24.99 -3.72
C TRP A 140 -14.57 -24.93 -3.44
N GLN A 141 -15.18 -26.10 -3.19
CA GLN A 141 -16.58 -26.23 -2.82
C GLN A 141 -16.79 -26.30 -1.30
N HIS A 142 -15.76 -26.71 -0.55
CA HIS A 142 -15.80 -26.80 0.91
C HIS A 142 -14.62 -26.04 1.54
N ILE A 143 -14.91 -25.00 2.32
CA ILE A 143 -13.92 -24.09 2.90
C ILE A 143 -14.08 -24.03 4.42
N ALA A 144 -13.00 -24.27 5.15
CA ALA A 144 -12.94 -24.00 6.58
C ALA A 144 -12.42 -22.58 6.82
N VAL A 145 -13.17 -21.76 7.54
CA VAL A 145 -12.76 -20.41 7.95
C VAL A 145 -12.45 -20.46 9.45
N LEU A 146 -11.17 -20.51 9.80
CA LEU A 146 -10.74 -20.74 11.17
C LEU A 146 -10.26 -19.44 11.80
N GLY A 147 -10.91 -18.99 12.88
CA GLY A 147 -10.43 -17.92 13.73
C GLY A 147 -9.47 -18.44 14.81
N ILE A 148 -8.84 -17.52 15.55
CA ILE A 148 -8.07 -17.85 16.75
C ILE A 148 -8.92 -17.44 17.96
N GLU A 149 -9.11 -18.33 18.93
CA GLU A 149 -9.90 -18.00 20.11
C GLU A 149 -9.37 -16.74 20.83
N GLY A 150 -10.26 -15.80 21.11
CA GLY A 150 -9.94 -14.51 21.74
C GLY A 150 -9.40 -13.44 20.77
N PHE A 151 -9.19 -13.75 19.48
CA PHE A 151 -8.67 -12.79 18.50
C PHE A 151 -9.83 -12.01 17.86
N LEU A 152 -9.97 -10.74 18.24
CA LEU A 152 -11.14 -9.92 17.91
C LEU A 152 -11.07 -9.28 16.51
N ASP A 153 -9.90 -9.23 15.89
CA ASP A 153 -9.66 -8.52 14.63
C ASP A 153 -10.04 -9.37 13.39
N PHE A 154 -10.66 -10.54 13.60
CA PHE A 154 -11.15 -11.43 12.55
C PHE A 154 -12.40 -12.19 13.01
N GLN A 155 -13.45 -12.18 12.20
CA GLN A 155 -14.75 -12.79 12.50
C GLN A 155 -15.04 -13.94 11.53
N PRO A 156 -14.66 -15.20 11.87
CA PRO A 156 -14.73 -16.32 10.93
C PRO A 156 -16.17 -16.63 10.50
N GLN A 157 -17.15 -16.45 11.39
CA GLN A 157 -18.56 -16.69 11.07
C GLN A 157 -19.08 -15.71 10.01
N MET A 158 -18.71 -14.43 10.10
CA MET A 158 -19.11 -13.43 9.09
C MET A 158 -18.50 -13.78 7.73
N ALA A 159 -17.21 -14.11 7.72
CA ALA A 159 -16.51 -14.49 6.50
C ALA A 159 -17.11 -15.77 5.86
N ALA A 160 -17.39 -16.80 6.66
CA ALA A 160 -18.07 -18.01 6.16
C ALA A 160 -19.46 -17.69 5.60
N SER A 161 -20.28 -16.89 6.30
CA SER A 161 -21.61 -16.49 5.83
C SER A 161 -21.56 -15.78 4.48
N SER A 162 -20.66 -14.80 4.32
CA SER A 162 -20.52 -14.09 3.04
C SER A 162 -19.98 -14.98 1.92
N LEU A 163 -19.09 -15.94 2.22
CA LEU A 163 -18.66 -16.93 1.23
C LEU A 163 -19.83 -17.82 0.76
N ILE A 164 -20.68 -18.28 1.68
CA ILE A 164 -21.89 -19.05 1.33
C ILE A 164 -22.82 -18.22 0.45
N GLU A 165 -23.08 -16.97 0.83
CA GLU A 165 -23.98 -16.08 0.11
C GLU A 165 -23.47 -15.72 -1.28
N GLU A 166 -22.20 -15.31 -1.39
CA GLU A 166 -21.61 -14.81 -2.63
C GLU A 166 -21.13 -15.94 -3.56
N GLN A 167 -20.57 -17.03 -3.02
CA GLN A 167 -19.95 -18.11 -3.80
C GLN A 167 -20.77 -19.39 -3.88
N LYS A 168 -21.84 -19.52 -3.08
CA LYS A 168 -22.68 -20.72 -3.01
C LYS A 168 -21.88 -21.99 -2.67
N VAL A 169 -20.80 -21.84 -1.90
CA VAL A 169 -19.96 -22.93 -1.38
C VAL A 169 -20.43 -23.35 0.01
N ILE A 170 -19.95 -24.51 0.47
CA ILE A 170 -20.03 -24.90 1.88
C ILE A 170 -18.88 -24.19 2.60
N ALA A 171 -19.19 -23.34 3.57
CA ALA A 171 -18.17 -22.70 4.41
C ALA A 171 -18.49 -22.90 5.89
N GLU A 172 -17.53 -23.42 6.65
CA GLU A 172 -17.70 -23.71 8.07
C GLU A 172 -16.75 -22.84 8.89
N ALA A 173 -17.29 -22.17 9.91
CA ALA A 173 -16.51 -21.36 10.82
C ALA A 173 -16.18 -22.14 12.09
N ALA A 174 -14.90 -22.15 12.48
CA ALA A 174 -14.44 -22.72 13.73
C ALA A 174 -13.32 -21.87 14.34
N PHE A 175 -12.86 -22.24 15.54
CA PHE A 175 -11.77 -21.55 16.22
C PHE A 175 -10.66 -22.50 16.61
N LEU A 176 -9.42 -22.03 16.45
CA LEU A 176 -8.22 -22.70 16.90
C LEU A 176 -8.02 -22.45 18.40
N HIS A 177 -7.92 -23.54 19.16
CA HIS A 177 -7.52 -23.49 20.56
C HIS A 177 -6.01 -23.73 20.68
N LEU A 178 -5.25 -22.66 20.88
CA LEU A 178 -3.79 -22.67 20.91
C LEU A 178 -3.28 -22.16 22.28
N PRO A 179 -2.96 -23.05 23.24
CA PRO A 179 -2.47 -22.65 24.57
C PRO A 179 -1.14 -21.87 24.54
N LEU A 180 -0.31 -22.10 23.51
CA LEU A 180 0.92 -21.33 23.29
C LEU A 180 0.70 -19.82 23.14
N LEU A 181 -0.54 -19.39 22.86
CA LEU A 181 -0.93 -17.98 22.76
C LEU A 181 -1.49 -17.39 24.07
N ASP A 182 -1.67 -18.19 25.13
CA ASP A 182 -2.34 -17.75 26.37
C ASP A 182 -1.63 -16.58 27.06
N ARG A 183 -0.29 -16.56 26.99
CA ARG A 183 0.48 -15.44 27.55
C ARG A 183 0.12 -14.10 26.89
N LEU A 184 -0.16 -14.10 25.59
CA LEU A 184 -0.59 -12.89 24.88
C LEU A 184 -2.05 -12.52 25.23
N ARG A 185 -2.92 -13.52 25.47
CA ARG A 185 -4.33 -13.29 25.84
C ARG A 185 -4.49 -12.56 27.18
N ASN A 186 -3.52 -12.70 28.09
CA ASN A 186 -3.50 -11.98 29.37
C ASN A 186 -3.50 -10.45 29.21
N ASN A 187 -3.13 -9.94 28.03
CA ASN A 187 -3.26 -8.53 27.71
C ASN A 187 -3.96 -8.35 26.34
N PRO A 188 -5.25 -7.95 26.30
CA PRO A 188 -5.97 -7.75 25.05
C PRO A 188 -5.34 -6.74 24.08
N SER A 189 -4.51 -5.82 24.58
CA SER A 189 -3.76 -4.89 23.72
C SER A 189 -2.56 -5.54 23.01
N GLU A 190 -2.05 -6.65 23.55
CA GLU A 190 -0.97 -7.44 22.96
C GLU A 190 -1.49 -8.57 22.07
N PHE A 191 -2.77 -8.93 22.16
CA PHE A 191 -3.40 -9.96 21.31
C PHE A 191 -3.75 -9.44 19.91
N ARG A 192 -2.71 -8.99 19.19
CA ARG A 192 -2.75 -8.41 17.85
C ARG A 192 -2.03 -9.31 16.84
N ALA A 193 -2.43 -9.23 15.57
CA ALA A 193 -1.93 -10.10 14.50
C ALA A 193 -0.40 -10.19 14.45
N ALA A 194 0.31 -9.06 14.57
CA ALA A 194 1.78 -9.02 14.54
C ALA A 194 2.43 -9.74 15.72
N ASN A 195 1.84 -9.67 16.92
CA ASN A 195 2.37 -10.36 18.11
C ASN A 195 2.04 -11.86 18.06
N ILE A 196 0.85 -12.22 17.57
CA ILE A 196 0.49 -13.62 17.32
C ILE A 196 1.47 -14.22 16.30
N ALA A 197 1.77 -13.51 15.20
CA ALA A 197 2.72 -13.96 14.19
C ALA A 197 4.11 -14.22 14.75
N ARG A 198 4.62 -13.34 15.64
CA ARG A 198 5.92 -13.57 16.31
C ARG A 198 5.98 -14.88 17.10
N VAL A 199 4.86 -15.37 17.61
CA VAL A 199 4.78 -16.65 18.30
C VAL A 199 4.58 -17.79 17.30
N LEU A 200 3.62 -17.66 16.38
CA LEU A 200 3.29 -18.72 15.43
C LEU A 200 4.37 -18.98 14.37
N ASP A 201 5.22 -17.99 14.07
CA ASP A 201 6.31 -18.12 13.11
C ASP A 201 7.50 -18.92 13.66
N LEU A 202 7.53 -19.21 14.97
CA LEU A 202 8.58 -20.01 15.59
C LEU A 202 8.46 -21.49 15.16
N PRO A 203 9.53 -22.11 14.63
CA PRO A 203 9.49 -23.49 14.12
C PRO A 203 8.98 -24.53 15.14
N GLU A 204 9.27 -24.35 16.43
CA GLU A 204 8.82 -25.24 17.50
C GLU A 204 7.29 -25.29 17.66
N HIS A 205 6.55 -24.26 17.21
CA HIS A 205 5.10 -24.20 17.32
C HIS A 205 4.38 -24.77 16.09
N LEU A 206 5.10 -25.03 15.00
CA LEU A 206 4.53 -25.51 13.73
C LEU A 206 3.70 -26.79 13.91
N ALA A 207 4.24 -27.77 14.64
CA ALA A 207 3.57 -29.05 14.83
C ALA A 207 2.22 -28.89 15.56
N ALA A 208 2.20 -28.11 16.65
CA ALA A 208 0.98 -27.85 17.42
C ALA A 208 -0.06 -27.07 16.60
N LEU A 209 0.37 -26.06 15.84
CA LEU A 209 -0.51 -25.29 14.96
C LEU A 209 -1.10 -26.18 13.86
N ALA A 210 -0.27 -26.99 13.20
CA ALA A 210 -0.73 -27.85 12.11
C ALA A 210 -1.74 -28.89 12.57
N GLU A 211 -1.52 -29.52 13.73
CA GLU A 211 -2.46 -30.49 14.30
C GLU A 211 -3.81 -29.83 14.67
N GLU A 212 -3.79 -28.65 15.28
CA GLU A 212 -5.02 -27.93 15.61
C GLU A 212 -5.78 -27.47 14.34
N VAL A 213 -5.06 -26.99 13.33
CA VAL A 213 -5.65 -26.62 12.04
C VAL A 213 -6.30 -27.83 11.35
N LYS A 214 -5.64 -28.99 11.30
CA LYS A 214 -6.22 -30.21 10.74
C LYS A 214 -7.49 -30.63 11.48
N ARG A 215 -7.45 -30.60 12.81
CA ARG A 215 -8.58 -30.98 13.66
C ARG A 215 -9.83 -30.13 13.38
N GLN A 216 -9.65 -28.81 13.29
CA GLN A 216 -10.76 -27.89 13.07
C GLN A 216 -11.21 -27.80 11.61
N ALA A 217 -10.32 -28.07 10.65
CA ALA A 217 -10.64 -27.99 9.23
C ALA A 217 -11.49 -29.17 8.72
N GLY A 218 -11.58 -30.28 9.45
CA GLY A 218 -12.40 -31.43 9.08
C GLY A 218 -12.11 -31.95 7.67
N GLU A 219 -13.12 -31.99 6.80
CA GLU A 219 -13.04 -32.41 5.40
C GLU A 219 -12.96 -31.24 4.40
N ALA A 220 -12.65 -30.03 4.86
CA ALA A 220 -12.54 -28.87 3.98
C ALA A 220 -11.38 -29.01 2.96
N GLU A 221 -11.64 -28.57 1.73
CA GLU A 221 -10.70 -28.56 0.61
C GLU A 221 -9.69 -27.41 0.71
N ALA A 222 -10.09 -26.30 1.35
CA ALA A 222 -9.24 -25.16 1.62
C ALA A 222 -9.50 -24.57 3.00
N ILE A 223 -8.47 -23.98 3.58
CA ILE A 223 -8.48 -23.43 4.94
C ILE A 223 -8.10 -21.97 4.89
N PHE A 224 -8.97 -21.10 5.40
CA PHE A 224 -8.74 -19.67 5.51
C PHE A 224 -8.49 -19.31 6.98
N LEU A 225 -7.32 -18.74 7.26
CA LEU A 225 -6.91 -18.28 8.58
C LEU A 225 -6.81 -16.75 8.60
N PRO A 226 -6.91 -16.09 9.77
CA PRO A 226 -6.46 -14.70 9.88
C PRO A 226 -4.97 -14.59 9.56
N ALA A 227 -4.56 -13.48 8.94
CA ALA A 227 -3.17 -13.16 8.61
C ALA A 227 -2.33 -12.85 9.86
N CYS A 228 -2.10 -13.87 10.66
CA CYS A 228 -1.31 -13.86 11.89
C CYS A 228 -0.06 -14.76 11.75
N LEU A 229 0.45 -14.93 10.53
CA LEU A 229 1.61 -15.76 10.19
C LEU A 229 2.42 -15.10 9.08
N GLY A 230 3.72 -15.35 9.07
CA GLY A 230 4.65 -14.90 8.05
C GLY A 230 4.95 -13.42 8.14
N LEU A 231 5.34 -12.94 9.33
CA LEU A 231 5.67 -11.53 9.58
C LEU A 231 6.89 -11.05 8.80
N GLU A 232 7.93 -11.88 8.74
CA GLU A 232 9.20 -11.54 8.09
C GLU A 232 9.39 -12.22 6.73
N SER A 233 8.71 -13.35 6.48
CA SER A 233 8.80 -14.09 5.23
C SER A 233 7.58 -14.96 4.98
N ASP A 234 7.47 -15.57 3.79
CA ASP A 234 6.43 -16.55 3.47
C ASP A 234 6.70 -17.96 4.04
N GLN A 235 7.90 -18.21 4.60
CA GLN A 235 8.31 -19.54 5.05
C GLN A 235 7.37 -20.18 6.10
N PRO A 236 6.88 -19.45 7.13
CA PRO A 236 5.95 -20.04 8.11
C PRO A 236 4.66 -20.56 7.47
N LEU A 237 4.09 -19.82 6.50
CA LEU A 237 2.90 -20.25 5.77
C LEU A 237 3.19 -21.46 4.87
N LEU A 238 4.33 -21.48 4.19
CA LEU A 238 4.75 -22.61 3.35
C LEU A 238 4.93 -23.88 4.19
N ALA A 239 5.58 -23.77 5.35
CA ALA A 239 5.76 -24.88 6.28
C ALA A 239 4.42 -25.39 6.83
N LEU A 240 3.49 -24.48 7.15
CA LEU A 240 2.14 -24.85 7.58
C LEU A 240 1.36 -25.59 6.48
N ARG A 241 1.42 -25.11 5.23
CA ARG A 241 0.79 -25.78 4.09
C ARG A 241 1.31 -27.21 3.91
N GLN A 242 2.63 -27.40 4.04
CA GLN A 242 3.26 -28.72 3.96
C GLN A 242 2.82 -29.64 5.10
N ALA A 243 2.81 -29.13 6.34
CA ALA A 243 2.45 -29.92 7.51
C ALA A 243 0.96 -30.30 7.55
N VAL A 244 0.08 -29.42 7.06
CA VAL A 244 -1.38 -29.65 6.96
C VAL A 244 -1.73 -30.53 5.76
N GLY A 245 -0.98 -30.45 4.66
CA GLY A 245 -1.22 -31.22 3.44
C GLY A 245 -2.42 -30.73 2.62
N ARG A 246 -2.91 -29.52 2.88
CA ARG A 246 -4.03 -28.88 2.17
C ARG A 246 -3.74 -27.40 1.89
N PRO A 247 -4.43 -26.77 0.92
CA PRO A 247 -4.36 -25.33 0.71
C PRO A 247 -4.73 -24.53 1.97
N VAL A 248 -3.77 -23.74 2.47
CA VAL A 248 -3.97 -22.80 3.58
C VAL A 248 -3.74 -21.38 3.08
N PHE A 249 -4.68 -20.48 3.34
CA PHE A 249 -4.62 -19.08 2.95
C PHE A 249 -4.80 -18.17 4.16
N LEU A 250 -4.31 -16.94 4.03
CA LEU A 250 -4.40 -15.90 5.04
C LEU A 250 -5.33 -14.80 4.53
N LEU A 251 -6.39 -14.53 5.28
CA LEU A 251 -7.24 -13.36 5.09
C LEU A 251 -6.67 -12.20 5.92
N PRO A 252 -6.53 -10.99 5.37
CA PRO A 252 -6.06 -9.83 6.12
C PRO A 252 -6.89 -9.61 7.40
N THR A 253 -6.33 -8.89 8.37
CA THR A 253 -7.02 -8.56 9.63
C THR A 253 -7.09 -7.05 9.80
N LEU A 254 -7.74 -6.59 10.87
CA LEU A 254 -7.58 -5.18 11.27
C LEU A 254 -6.10 -4.87 11.56
N PRO A 255 -5.68 -3.60 11.41
CA PRO A 255 -4.32 -3.17 11.67
C PRO A 255 -3.86 -3.48 13.11
N PRO A 256 -2.58 -3.82 13.34
CA PRO A 256 -1.49 -3.84 12.36
C PRO A 256 -1.51 -5.06 11.44
N SER A 257 -1.28 -4.82 10.15
CA SER A 257 -1.29 -5.84 9.10
C SER A 257 0.06 -6.52 8.94
N VAL A 258 0.11 -7.84 9.19
CA VAL A 258 1.30 -8.67 8.99
C VAL A 258 1.77 -8.64 7.54
N LEU A 259 0.85 -8.79 6.58
CA LEU A 259 1.16 -8.80 5.14
C LEU A 259 1.70 -7.43 4.67
N GLY A 260 1.11 -6.34 5.16
CA GLY A 260 1.55 -4.99 4.84
C GLY A 260 2.88 -4.62 5.49
N MET A 261 3.12 -5.07 6.72
CA MET A 261 4.41 -4.94 7.40
C MET A 261 5.52 -5.66 6.64
N ARG A 262 5.27 -6.90 6.19
CA ARG A 262 6.23 -7.67 5.39
C ARG A 262 6.61 -6.97 4.09
N LEU A 263 5.62 -6.45 3.35
CA LEU A 263 5.87 -5.64 2.14
C LEU A 263 6.75 -4.41 2.46
N TYR A 264 6.44 -3.67 3.53
CA TYR A 264 7.24 -2.52 3.95
C TYR A 264 8.68 -2.90 4.29
N GLN A 265 8.87 -3.99 5.05
CA GLN A 265 10.19 -4.47 5.45
C GLN A 265 11.02 -4.89 4.24
N ALA A 266 10.44 -5.61 3.28
CA ALA A 266 11.12 -6.03 2.06
C ALA A 266 11.63 -4.82 1.24
N LEU A 267 10.78 -3.80 1.04
CA LEU A 267 11.17 -2.56 0.36
C LEU A 267 12.28 -1.82 1.12
N ARG A 268 12.14 -1.70 2.44
CA ARG A 268 13.14 -1.02 3.28
C ARG A 268 14.49 -1.74 3.25
N GLN A 269 14.49 -3.07 3.38
CA GLN A 269 15.69 -3.89 3.31
C GLN A 269 16.36 -3.77 1.94
N ARG A 270 15.58 -3.81 0.85
CA ARG A 270 16.10 -3.61 -0.52
C ARG A 270 16.80 -2.26 -0.67
N LEU A 271 16.19 -1.18 -0.19
CA LEU A 271 16.82 0.14 -0.23
C LEU A 271 18.16 0.16 0.54
N GLN A 272 18.20 -0.44 1.73
CA GLN A 272 19.41 -0.50 2.55
C GLN A 272 20.51 -1.34 1.88
N GLN A 273 20.17 -2.46 1.24
CA GLN A 273 21.10 -3.29 0.47
C GLN A 273 21.71 -2.53 -0.72
N LEU A 274 20.96 -1.61 -1.31
CA LEU A 274 21.44 -0.72 -2.39
C LEU A 274 22.26 0.48 -1.87
N GLY A 275 22.52 0.57 -0.57
CA GLY A 275 23.27 1.68 0.04
C GLY A 275 22.46 2.96 0.26
N GLY A 276 21.14 2.91 0.12
CA GLY A 276 20.25 4.02 0.43
C GLY A 276 20.18 4.32 1.93
N VAL A 277 20.14 5.60 2.30
CA VAL A 277 20.05 6.04 3.68
C VAL A 277 18.58 6.16 4.09
N PHE A 278 18.18 5.49 5.17
CA PHE A 278 16.83 5.59 5.72
C PHE A 278 16.88 6.29 7.09
N MET A 279 16.15 7.40 7.24
CA MET A 279 16.08 8.22 8.46
C MET A 279 14.70 8.05 9.12
N PRO A 280 14.54 7.05 10.01
CA PRO A 280 13.28 6.81 10.71
C PRO A 280 13.03 7.84 11.81
N GLY A 281 11.76 8.21 12.03
CA GLY A 281 11.35 9.13 13.09
C GLY A 281 11.85 10.56 12.91
N ASP A 282 12.16 10.97 11.67
CA ASP A 282 12.57 12.32 11.33
C ASP A 282 11.56 12.97 10.38
N THR A 283 11.33 14.26 10.54
CA THR A 283 10.31 15.01 9.80
C THR A 283 10.94 16.23 9.18
N VAL A 284 10.77 16.43 7.88
CA VAL A 284 11.11 17.70 7.23
C VAL A 284 10.12 18.77 7.69
N LEU A 285 10.62 19.85 8.27
CA LEU A 285 9.81 20.92 8.85
C LEU A 285 9.69 22.12 7.91
N ARG A 286 10.75 22.40 7.14
CA ARG A 286 10.81 23.54 6.23
C ARG A 286 11.86 23.31 5.14
N ALA A 287 11.76 24.08 4.08
CA ALA A 287 12.74 24.12 2.99
C ALA A 287 13.20 25.56 2.69
N SER A 288 14.46 25.71 2.27
CA SER A 288 14.94 26.91 1.62
C SER A 288 14.73 26.77 0.10
N ILE A 289 14.13 27.78 -0.52
CA ILE A 289 13.85 27.82 -1.96
C ILE A 289 14.49 29.09 -2.52
N ASP A 290 15.41 28.92 -3.46
CA ASP A 290 16.08 29.99 -4.17
C ASP A 290 15.78 29.84 -5.67
N GLN A 291 15.24 30.88 -6.31
CA GLN A 291 14.96 30.89 -7.76
C GLN A 291 14.19 29.64 -8.26
N GLN A 292 13.05 29.31 -7.62
CA GLN A 292 12.22 28.13 -7.92
C GLN A 292 12.96 26.78 -7.81
N ARG A 293 13.99 26.71 -6.96
CA ARG A 293 14.75 25.49 -6.69
C ARG A 293 15.00 25.33 -5.19
N ILE A 294 14.80 24.13 -4.66
CA ILE A 294 15.10 23.80 -3.27
C ILE A 294 16.61 23.74 -3.09
N SER A 295 17.14 24.55 -2.16
CA SER A 295 18.56 24.62 -1.82
C SER A 295 18.93 23.90 -0.52
N GLY A 296 17.95 23.62 0.34
CA GLY A 296 18.13 22.84 1.57
C GLY A 296 16.82 22.44 2.24
N LEU A 297 16.80 21.26 2.85
CA LEU A 297 15.70 20.73 3.66
C LEU A 297 16.14 20.66 5.12
N TYR A 298 15.30 21.16 6.04
CA TYR A 298 15.59 21.19 7.47
C TYR A 298 14.65 20.23 8.18
N THR A 299 15.24 19.31 8.93
CA THR A 299 14.49 18.26 9.61
C THR A 299 14.49 18.48 11.12
N ARG A 300 13.53 17.86 11.80
CA ARG A 300 13.42 17.93 13.27
C ARG A 300 14.72 17.48 13.94
N ASN A 301 15.31 16.39 13.46
CA ASN A 301 16.46 15.77 14.15
C ASN A 301 17.80 16.41 13.76
N HIS A 302 17.86 17.12 12.63
CA HIS A 302 19.10 17.78 12.16
C HIS A 302 19.11 19.30 12.37
N THR A 303 18.02 19.86 12.90
CA THR A 303 17.87 21.27 13.27
C THR A 303 18.32 22.24 12.18
N ASP A 304 19.47 22.89 12.35
CA ASP A 304 20.01 23.91 11.46
C ASP A 304 20.96 23.36 10.40
N ILE A 305 21.27 22.05 10.43
CA ILE A 305 22.11 21.39 9.43
C ILE A 305 21.21 20.86 8.29
N PRO A 306 21.20 21.50 7.11
CA PRO A 306 20.32 21.09 6.04
C PRO A 306 20.76 19.77 5.38
N LEU A 307 19.77 19.00 4.96
CA LEU A 307 19.92 18.00 3.92
C LEU A 307 19.93 18.73 2.57
N ARG A 308 21.01 18.59 1.81
CA ARG A 308 21.14 19.17 0.46
C ARG A 308 20.98 18.07 -0.56
N ALA A 309 20.13 18.32 -1.57
CA ALA A 309 19.83 17.35 -2.62
C ALA A 309 19.80 18.03 -3.99
N GLN A 310 20.17 17.30 -5.03
CA GLN A 310 19.99 17.79 -6.40
C GLN A 310 18.50 17.76 -6.79
N GLN A 311 17.80 16.72 -6.36
CA GLN A 311 16.37 16.49 -6.58
C GLN A 311 15.67 16.17 -5.25
N VAL A 312 14.40 16.56 -5.13
CA VAL A 312 13.55 16.31 -3.97
C VAL A 312 12.26 15.64 -4.43
N VAL A 313 11.85 14.60 -3.72
CA VAL A 313 10.62 13.87 -4.00
C VAL A 313 9.73 13.92 -2.75
N LEU A 314 8.59 14.57 -2.86
CA LEU A 314 7.55 14.61 -1.84
C LEU A 314 6.64 13.39 -1.98
N ALA A 315 6.72 12.50 -0.99
CA ALA A 315 5.93 11.26 -0.89
C ALA A 315 5.35 11.10 0.53
N SER A 316 4.99 12.22 1.16
CA SER A 316 4.67 12.33 2.59
C SER A 316 3.31 11.74 2.99
N GLY A 317 2.54 11.23 2.03
CA GLY A 317 1.17 10.79 2.23
C GLY A 317 0.18 11.96 2.34
N SER A 318 -1.10 11.64 2.46
CA SER A 318 -2.19 12.62 2.59
C SER A 318 -2.38 13.03 4.07
N PHE A 319 -3.62 13.33 4.48
CA PHE A 319 -4.02 13.72 5.83
C PHE A 319 -3.56 12.73 6.91
N PHE A 320 -3.73 11.42 6.68
CA PHE A 320 -3.35 10.38 7.66
C PHE A 320 -1.88 10.45 8.09
N SER A 321 -0.98 10.85 7.19
CA SER A 321 0.46 10.94 7.42
C SER A 321 0.95 12.37 7.69
N ASN A 322 0.03 13.33 7.85
CA ASN A 322 0.30 14.75 7.99
C ASN A 322 1.07 15.39 6.82
N GLY A 323 1.01 14.77 5.62
CA GLY A 323 1.54 15.40 4.41
C GLY A 323 0.61 16.47 3.85
N LEU A 324 -0.67 16.42 4.23
CA LEU A 324 -1.64 17.50 4.10
C LEU A 324 -2.20 17.83 5.48
N VAL A 325 -2.44 19.11 5.74
CA VAL A 325 -3.03 19.60 6.99
C VAL A 325 -4.31 20.35 6.65
N ALA A 326 -5.40 19.98 7.34
CA ALA A 326 -6.69 20.66 7.27
C ALA A 326 -6.94 21.38 8.60
N ASP A 327 -7.13 22.71 8.57
CA ASP A 327 -7.50 23.52 9.73
C ASP A 327 -8.64 24.49 9.38
N LEU A 328 -8.88 25.51 10.21
CA LEU A 328 -9.93 26.51 9.97
C LEU A 328 -9.61 27.42 8.78
N ALA A 329 -8.33 27.62 8.44
CA ALA A 329 -7.90 28.47 7.33
C ALA A 329 -7.95 27.73 5.98
N GLY A 330 -7.94 26.40 6.00
CA GLY A 330 -8.12 25.58 4.80
C GLY A 330 -7.27 24.32 4.81
N ILE A 331 -6.95 23.83 3.62
CA ILE A 331 -6.05 22.69 3.41
C ILE A 331 -4.75 23.20 2.82
N ARG A 332 -3.62 22.74 3.36
CA ARG A 332 -2.30 23.06 2.86
C ARG A 332 -1.34 21.88 2.91
N GLU A 333 -0.33 21.93 2.04
CA GLU A 333 0.91 21.17 2.23
C GLU A 333 1.84 21.98 3.17
N PRO A 334 2.35 21.38 4.27
CA PRO A 334 2.93 22.14 5.37
C PRO A 334 4.42 22.53 5.20
N VAL A 335 5.18 21.92 4.28
CA VAL A 335 6.64 22.11 4.19
C VAL A 335 7.02 23.19 3.18
N PHE A 336 6.39 23.19 2.01
CA PHE A 336 6.74 24.05 0.88
C PHE A 336 5.65 25.09 0.57
N GLY A 337 4.43 24.86 1.05
CA GLY A 337 3.28 25.72 0.77
C GLY A 337 2.84 25.58 -0.68
N LEU A 338 2.68 24.34 -1.13
CA LEU A 338 2.32 24.00 -2.51
C LEU A 338 0.84 24.26 -2.80
N ASP A 339 0.53 24.38 -4.09
CA ASP A 339 -0.85 24.45 -4.56
C ASP A 339 -1.52 23.10 -4.36
N VAL A 340 -2.74 23.11 -3.79
CA VAL A 340 -3.49 21.90 -3.47
C VAL A 340 -4.82 21.91 -4.22
N PHE A 341 -5.22 20.76 -4.78
CA PHE A 341 -6.61 20.51 -5.16
C PHE A 341 -7.47 20.53 -3.91
N SER A 342 -8.35 21.51 -3.80
CA SER A 342 -9.30 21.63 -2.69
C SER A 342 -10.55 22.35 -3.16
N LYS A 343 -11.61 22.31 -2.33
CA LYS A 343 -12.80 23.15 -2.49
C LYS A 343 -12.67 24.36 -1.56
N ALA A 344 -13.18 25.51 -2.00
CA ALA A 344 -13.11 26.75 -1.22
C ALA A 344 -13.98 26.66 0.05
N GLU A 345 -15.23 26.21 -0.11
CA GLU A 345 -16.17 26.10 0.99
C GLU A 345 -15.98 24.79 1.75
N ARG A 346 -15.89 24.88 3.08
CA ARG A 346 -15.70 23.71 3.95
C ARG A 346 -16.86 22.71 3.86
N ALA A 347 -18.08 23.20 3.63
CA ALA A 347 -19.26 22.37 3.46
C ALA A 347 -19.14 21.41 2.27
N ASP A 348 -18.33 21.76 1.26
CA ASP A 348 -18.13 20.95 0.04
C ASP A 348 -16.97 19.95 0.17
N TRP A 349 -16.31 19.86 1.32
CA TRP A 349 -15.19 18.94 1.52
C TRP A 349 -15.63 17.48 1.68
N SER A 350 -16.85 17.26 2.16
CA SER A 350 -17.42 15.94 2.43
C SER A 350 -18.82 15.85 1.90
N HIS A 351 -19.23 14.65 1.49
CA HIS A 351 -20.60 14.36 1.14
C HIS A 351 -21.36 13.83 2.37
N PRO A 352 -22.64 14.24 2.62
CA PRO A 352 -23.40 13.80 3.79
C PRO A 352 -23.65 12.28 3.83
N ASP A 353 -23.86 11.66 2.66
CA ASP A 353 -23.88 10.19 2.55
C ASP A 353 -22.46 9.64 2.72
N PHE A 354 -22.25 8.87 3.78
CA PHE A 354 -20.98 8.25 4.12
C PHE A 354 -20.46 7.29 3.05
N PHE A 355 -21.37 6.63 2.32
CA PHE A 355 -21.00 5.65 1.30
C PHE A 355 -20.77 6.27 -0.09
N ALA A 356 -21.13 7.54 -0.26
CA ALA A 356 -20.86 8.27 -1.49
C ALA A 356 -19.37 8.64 -1.60
N ALA A 357 -18.95 8.91 -2.83
CA ALA A 357 -17.63 9.48 -3.14
C ALA A 357 -17.38 10.73 -2.28
N GLN A 358 -16.25 10.74 -1.57
CA GLN A 358 -15.93 11.83 -0.65
C GLN A 358 -14.96 12.81 -1.33
N PRO A 359 -15.35 14.09 -1.53
CA PRO A 359 -14.50 15.05 -2.25
C PRO A 359 -13.09 15.19 -1.66
N TYR A 360 -12.96 15.12 -0.33
CA TYR A 360 -11.66 15.27 0.33
C TYR A 360 -10.64 14.18 -0.03
N LEU A 361 -11.09 13.02 -0.52
CA LEU A 361 -10.18 11.95 -0.96
C LEU A 361 -9.40 12.33 -2.22
N GLN A 362 -9.89 13.30 -2.98
CA GLN A 362 -9.22 13.84 -4.17
C GLN A 362 -8.30 15.02 -3.87
N PHE A 363 -8.29 15.50 -2.63
CA PHE A 363 -7.47 16.64 -2.24
C PHE A 363 -6.00 16.24 -2.13
N GLY A 364 -5.13 17.09 -2.68
CA GLY A 364 -3.68 16.85 -2.69
C GLY A 364 -2.93 17.83 -3.57
N VAL A 365 -1.61 17.75 -3.55
CA VAL A 365 -0.71 18.63 -4.26
C VAL A 365 -0.99 18.59 -5.77
N LYS A 366 -1.11 19.77 -6.38
CA LYS A 366 -1.18 19.93 -7.83
C LYS A 366 0.20 19.74 -8.43
N THR A 367 0.22 19.09 -9.59
CA THR A 367 1.45 18.83 -10.32
C THR A 367 1.28 19.16 -11.80
N ASP A 368 2.40 19.36 -12.50
CA ASP A 368 2.41 19.37 -13.96
C ASP A 368 2.39 17.94 -14.54
N ALA A 369 2.45 17.83 -15.87
CA ALA A 369 2.46 16.54 -16.57
C ALA A 369 3.69 15.66 -16.24
N ASN A 370 4.76 16.23 -15.68
CA ASN A 370 5.96 15.52 -15.24
C ASN A 370 5.97 15.25 -13.72
N LEU A 371 4.82 15.44 -13.06
CA LEU A 371 4.64 15.34 -11.62
C LEU A 371 5.49 16.31 -10.78
N ARG A 372 5.94 17.43 -11.37
CA ARG A 372 6.60 18.49 -10.61
C ARG A 372 5.57 19.28 -9.82
N ALA A 373 5.86 19.51 -8.54
CA ALA A 373 4.94 20.18 -7.64
C ALA A 373 4.78 21.66 -7.98
N LEU A 374 3.54 22.13 -7.99
CA LEU A 374 3.21 23.52 -8.30
C LEU A 374 3.16 24.38 -7.04
N LYS A 375 3.67 25.60 -7.15
CA LYS A 375 3.57 26.66 -6.15
C LYS A 375 3.23 27.97 -6.88
N GLN A 376 2.09 28.57 -6.55
CA GLN A 376 1.59 29.77 -7.21
C GLN A 376 1.45 29.60 -8.73
N GLY A 377 1.06 28.40 -9.17
CA GLY A 377 0.90 28.03 -10.58
C GLY A 377 2.19 27.63 -11.29
N GLU A 378 3.37 27.79 -10.67
CA GLU A 378 4.67 27.48 -11.27
C GLU A 378 5.27 26.20 -10.70
N ALA A 379 5.88 25.38 -11.55
CA ALA A 379 6.56 24.16 -11.12
C ALA A 379 7.89 24.48 -10.43
N ILE A 380 8.11 23.95 -9.23
CA ILE A 380 9.42 23.99 -8.58
C ILE A 380 10.35 23.01 -9.30
N THR A 381 11.49 23.52 -9.77
CA THR A 381 12.34 22.86 -10.76
C THR A 381 12.82 21.47 -10.35
N ASN A 382 13.10 21.28 -9.06
CA ASN A 382 13.66 20.04 -8.51
C ASN A 382 12.77 19.39 -7.44
N LEU A 383 11.47 19.65 -7.47
CA LEU A 383 10.51 19.06 -6.53
C LEU A 383 9.43 18.29 -7.29
N TYR A 384 9.32 17.01 -7.01
CA TYR A 384 8.26 16.14 -7.51
C TYR A 384 7.31 15.75 -6.40
N ALA A 385 6.03 15.50 -6.70
CA ALA A 385 5.05 15.00 -5.73
C ALA A 385 4.43 13.68 -6.24
N ILE A 386 4.50 12.63 -5.43
CA ILE A 386 4.09 11.26 -5.81
C ILE A 386 3.33 10.54 -4.69
N GLY A 387 2.54 9.54 -5.08
CA GLY A 387 1.71 8.77 -4.15
C GLY A 387 0.60 9.62 -3.53
N ALA A 388 0.17 9.25 -2.33
CA ALA A 388 -1.03 9.82 -1.71
C ALA A 388 -1.00 11.32 -1.39
N VAL A 389 0.15 12.00 -1.53
CA VAL A 389 0.21 13.46 -1.39
C VAL A 389 -0.24 14.18 -2.68
N ALA A 390 -0.13 13.53 -3.84
CA ALA A 390 -0.63 14.07 -5.11
C ALA A 390 -2.16 14.09 -5.08
N GLY A 391 -2.78 15.12 -5.65
CA GLY A 391 -4.26 15.21 -5.72
C GLY A 391 -4.83 14.78 -7.07
N GLY A 392 -6.15 14.96 -7.21
CA GLY A 392 -6.86 14.73 -8.48
C GLY A 392 -7.39 13.30 -8.69
N TYR A 393 -7.38 12.46 -7.65
CA TYR A 393 -7.87 11.08 -7.74
C TYR A 393 -8.45 10.59 -6.41
N ASP A 394 -9.40 9.66 -6.45
CA ASP A 394 -9.95 9.02 -5.24
C ASP A 394 -9.33 7.62 -5.05
N PRO A 395 -8.37 7.43 -4.13
CA PRO A 395 -7.70 6.14 -3.96
C PRO A 395 -8.63 5.00 -3.53
N LEU A 396 -9.73 5.32 -2.82
CA LEU A 396 -10.59 4.33 -2.19
C LEU A 396 -11.69 3.87 -3.16
N GLN A 397 -12.43 4.83 -3.72
CA GLN A 397 -13.54 4.57 -4.64
C GLN A 397 -13.02 3.96 -5.95
N GLN A 398 -11.99 4.59 -6.54
CA GLN A 398 -11.44 4.13 -7.83
C GLN A 398 -10.53 2.91 -7.66
N GLY A 399 -10.09 2.59 -6.43
CA GLY A 399 -9.19 1.48 -6.15
C GLY A 399 -7.87 1.60 -6.92
N CYS A 400 -7.20 2.74 -6.79
CA CYS A 400 -5.98 3.05 -7.55
C CYS A 400 -4.81 3.55 -6.68
N GLY A 401 -4.98 3.65 -5.35
CA GLY A 401 -3.99 4.28 -4.48
C GLY A 401 -2.59 3.66 -4.52
N ALA A 402 -2.50 2.34 -4.62
CA ALA A 402 -1.21 1.65 -4.72
C ALA A 402 -0.59 1.82 -6.11
N GLY A 403 -1.37 1.69 -7.18
CA GLY A 403 -0.93 1.93 -8.54
C GLY A 403 -0.42 3.37 -8.75
N VAL A 404 -1.14 4.39 -8.29
CA VAL A 404 -0.69 5.79 -8.33
C VAL A 404 0.63 5.98 -7.60
N SER A 405 0.79 5.31 -6.45
CA SER A 405 2.04 5.34 -5.68
C SER A 405 3.22 4.74 -6.44
N LEU A 406 3.06 3.54 -7.01
CA LEU A 406 4.13 2.83 -7.70
C LEU A 406 4.47 3.46 -9.06
N ILE A 407 3.46 3.77 -9.86
CA ILE A 407 3.64 4.35 -11.19
C ILE A 407 4.24 5.76 -11.08
N GLY A 408 3.72 6.60 -10.18
CA GLY A 408 4.29 7.94 -9.95
C GLY A 408 5.75 7.87 -9.48
N ALA A 409 6.06 6.93 -8.58
CA ALA A 409 7.42 6.70 -8.10
C ALA A 409 8.41 6.32 -9.21
N LEU A 410 8.03 5.38 -10.08
CA LEU A 410 8.87 4.92 -11.18
C LEU A 410 9.01 5.98 -12.27
N HIS A 411 7.93 6.71 -12.58
CA HIS A 411 7.96 7.81 -13.54
C HIS A 411 8.98 8.88 -13.11
N VAL A 412 8.87 9.36 -11.87
CA VAL A 412 9.78 10.39 -11.33
C VAL A 412 11.21 9.88 -11.24
N ALA A 413 11.41 8.61 -10.84
CA ALA A 413 12.74 8.01 -10.84
C ALA A 413 13.35 8.01 -12.25
N GLN A 414 12.59 7.62 -13.27
CA GLN A 414 13.02 7.66 -14.67
C GLN A 414 13.41 9.08 -15.12
N GLN A 415 12.57 10.08 -14.83
CA GLN A 415 12.86 11.49 -15.15
C GLN A 415 14.15 11.99 -14.51
N ILE A 416 14.40 11.63 -13.24
CA ILE A 416 15.62 12.03 -12.52
C ILE A 416 16.87 11.33 -13.08
N ILE A 417 16.74 10.07 -13.51
CA ILE A 417 17.84 9.30 -14.12
C ILE A 417 18.20 9.89 -15.49
N GLU A 418 17.20 10.11 -16.35
CA GLU A 418 17.38 10.62 -17.70
C GLU A 418 17.87 12.08 -17.72
N GLY A 419 17.36 12.92 -16.82
CA GLY A 419 17.80 14.31 -16.69
C GLY A 419 19.27 14.49 -16.27
N HIS A 420 19.95 13.41 -15.86
CA HIS A 420 21.39 13.41 -15.59
C HIS A 420 22.26 13.06 -16.81
N ASN A 421 21.69 12.43 -17.84
CA ASN A 421 22.41 12.05 -19.06
C ASN A 421 22.50 13.19 -20.09
N VAL A 422 21.85 14.33 -19.81
CA VAL A 422 21.99 15.58 -20.56
C VAL A 422 22.95 16.50 -19.80
N LYS A 423 24.25 16.18 -19.83
CA LYS A 423 25.33 17.10 -19.44
C LYS A 423 26.48 16.99 -20.41
#